data_AF-A0A368GFW7-F1
#
_entry.id   AF-A0A368GFW7-F1
#
_cell.length_a   1.000
_cell.length_b   1.000
_cell.length_c   1.000
_cell.angle_alpha   90.00
_cell.angle_beta   90.00
_cell.angle_gamma   90.00
#
_symmetry.space_group_name_H-M   'P 1'
#
loop_
_entity.id
_entity.type
_entity.pdbx_description
1 polymer ?
#
loop_
_entity_poly.entity_id
_entity_poly.type
_entity_poly.pdbx_seq_one_letter_code
_entity_poly.pdbx_strand_id
1 'polypeptide(L)'
;MGRIGLYFIFQAINLSQPLKVTIESVWSLRGRDLLPVLFATAGVICAIEAQGLVQNATLCSKPVSEGLNVGSKQGEPLVRVSVNTANLDQMDRLKEDLKMLAVLDPSLRVCLILSVEVTW
;
A
#
# COMPACT_ATOMS: atom_id res chain seq x y z
N MET A 1 23.31 -23.36 7.60
CA MET A 1 22.79 -23.18 6.22
C MET A 1 21.42 -22.54 6.33
N GLY A 2 21.32 -21.21 6.35
CA GLY A 2 21.07 -20.41 5.15
C GLY A 2 19.66 -19.83 5.28
N ARG A 3 19.49 -18.82 6.15
CA ARG A 3 18.21 -18.12 6.33
C ARG A 3 18.05 -17.16 5.16
N ILE A 4 17.10 -17.41 4.27
CA ILE A 4 16.80 -16.54 3.13
C ILE A 4 15.39 -15.97 3.36
N GLY A 5 15.30 -14.67 3.62
CA GLY A 5 14.04 -13.95 3.69
C GLY A 5 13.50 -13.66 2.30
N LEU A 6 12.22 -13.96 2.05
CA LEU A 6 11.52 -13.45 0.87
C LEU A 6 11.21 -11.97 1.09
N TYR A 7 11.33 -11.19 0.02
CA TYR A 7 10.99 -9.78 0.01
C TYR A 7 9.79 -9.55 -0.89
N PHE A 8 8.75 -8.97 -0.32
CA PHE A 8 7.60 -8.43 -1.03
C PHE A 8 7.40 -6.98 -0.62
N ILE A 9 6.95 -6.16 -1.57
CA ILE A 9 6.86 -4.71 -1.43
C ILE A 9 5.47 -4.38 -0.83
N PHE A 10 5.37 -4.29 0.52
CA PHE A 10 4.14 -3.90 1.27
C PHE A 10 4.34 -2.92 2.50
N GLN A 11 4.09 -1.58 2.44
CA GLN A 11 4.33 -0.28 3.13
C GLN A 11 3.39 -0.21 4.27
N ALA A 12 4.00 -0.36 5.41
CA ALA A 12 3.47 0.19 6.60
C ALA A 12 3.32 1.70 6.40
N ILE A 13 2.09 2.17 6.56
CA ILE A 13 1.87 3.51 7.07
C ILE A 13 2.50 3.54 8.47
N ASN A 14 3.50 4.41 8.60
CA ASN A 14 4.17 4.86 9.82
C ASN A 14 3.59 4.32 11.14
N LEU A 15 4.18 3.24 11.68
CA LEU A 15 3.87 2.72 13.01
C LEU A 15 5.18 2.55 13.78
N SER A 16 5.22 3.10 15.00
CA SER A 16 6.32 2.96 15.95
C SER A 16 6.50 1.54 16.50
N GLN A 17 5.64 0.60 16.08
CA GLN A 17 5.64 -0.79 16.51
C GLN A 17 5.41 -1.73 15.33
N PRO A 18 6.05 -2.92 15.32
CA PRO A 18 5.88 -3.90 14.27
C PRO A 18 4.43 -4.41 14.23
N LEU A 19 3.75 -4.18 13.11
CA LEU A 19 2.39 -4.66 12.89
C LEU A 19 2.40 -6.17 12.64
N LYS A 20 1.65 -6.92 13.45
CA LYS A 20 1.43 -8.35 13.23
C LYS A 20 0.27 -8.53 12.26
N VAL A 21 0.53 -9.24 11.16
CA VAL A 21 -0.46 -9.53 10.11
C VAL A 21 -0.58 -11.04 9.93
N THR A 22 -1.80 -11.52 9.70
CA THR A 22 -2.07 -12.91 9.29
C THR A 22 -2.18 -12.97 7.77
N ILE A 23 -1.46 -13.91 7.15
CA ILE A 23 -1.60 -14.22 5.72
C ILE A 23 -2.76 -15.21 5.58
N GLU A 24 -3.76 -14.87 4.80
CA GLU A 24 -4.96 -15.68 4.59
C GLU A 24 -4.75 -16.64 3.41
N SER A 25 -4.08 -16.18 2.35
CA SER A 25 -3.83 -16.98 1.17
C SER A 25 -2.64 -16.46 0.36
N VAL A 26 -2.11 -17.32 -0.52
CA VAL A 26 -0.94 -17.06 -1.35
C VAL A 26 -1.23 -17.50 -2.78
N TRP A 27 -0.81 -16.70 -3.77
CA TRP A 27 -1.03 -16.99 -5.18
C TRP A 27 0.22 -16.80 -6.03
N SER A 28 0.40 -17.69 -7.00
CA SER A 28 1.39 -17.55 -8.06
C SER A 28 0.84 -16.66 -9.18
N LEU A 29 1.65 -15.70 -9.60
CA LEU A 29 1.35 -14.83 -10.74
C LEU A 29 1.69 -15.56 -12.05
N ARG A 30 0.70 -15.77 -12.93
CA ARG A 30 0.92 -16.35 -14.26
C ARG A 30 0.26 -15.49 -15.34
N GLY A 31 1.00 -14.50 -15.83
CA GLY A 31 0.48 -13.56 -16.81
C GLY A 31 -0.71 -12.77 -16.24
N ARG A 32 -1.91 -13.03 -16.75
CA ARG A 32 -3.16 -12.42 -16.26
C ARG A 32 -3.87 -13.26 -15.20
N ASP A 33 -3.40 -14.47 -14.94
CA ASP A 33 -4.04 -15.42 -14.03
C ASP A 33 -3.38 -15.39 -12.65
N LEU A 34 -4.20 -15.57 -11.62
CA LEU A 34 -3.80 -15.82 -10.24
C LEU A 34 -4.08 -17.28 -9.90
N LEU A 35 -3.04 -18.05 -9.60
CA LEU A 35 -3.18 -19.46 -9.25
C LEU A 35 -2.94 -19.66 -7.74
N PRO A 36 -3.90 -20.24 -7.00
CA PRO A 36 -3.72 -20.48 -5.57
C PRO A 36 -2.59 -21.47 -5.33
N VAL A 37 -1.75 -21.17 -4.33
CA VAL A 37 -0.66 -22.05 -3.89
C VAL A 37 -0.67 -22.19 -2.37
N LEU A 38 -0.19 -23.33 -1.88
CA LEU A 38 -0.12 -23.59 -0.44
C LEU A 38 1.02 -22.85 0.25
N PHE A 39 2.11 -22.60 -0.46
CA PHE A 39 3.29 -21.93 0.07
C PHE A 39 4.09 -21.23 -1.05
N ALA A 40 4.89 -20.25 -0.67
CA ALA A 40 5.90 -19.62 -1.52
C ALA A 40 7.30 -19.88 -0.96
N THR A 41 8.27 -20.12 -1.85
CA THR A 41 9.67 -20.37 -1.49
C THR A 41 10.55 -19.15 -1.77
N ALA A 42 11.73 -19.12 -1.15
CA ALA A 42 12.69 -18.03 -1.34
C ALA A 42 12.97 -17.76 -2.83
N GLY A 43 12.99 -16.48 -3.21
CA GLY A 43 13.24 -16.03 -4.59
C GLY A 43 12.03 -16.02 -5.51
N VAL A 44 10.83 -16.40 -5.04
CA VAL A 44 9.59 -16.34 -5.83
C VAL A 44 8.88 -15.02 -5.63
N ILE A 45 8.29 -14.49 -6.70
CA ILE A 45 7.31 -13.41 -6.62
C ILE A 45 5.90 -14.02 -6.57
N CYS A 46 5.14 -13.76 -5.50
CA CYS A 46 3.76 -14.19 -5.30
C CYS A 46 2.88 -13.02 -4.85
N ALA A 47 1.58 -13.14 -5.08
CA ALA A 47 0.58 -12.33 -4.39
C ALA A 47 0.22 -12.99 -3.07
N ILE A 48 -0.14 -12.18 -2.08
CA ILE A 48 -0.67 -12.63 -0.80
C ILE A 48 -1.90 -11.81 -0.47
N GLU A 49 -2.82 -12.42 0.27
CA GLU A 49 -3.91 -11.72 0.94
C GLU A 49 -3.65 -11.77 2.42
N ALA A 50 -3.81 -10.62 3.05
CA ALA A 50 -3.39 -10.42 4.40
C ALA A 50 -4.33 -9.43 5.09
N GLN A 51 -4.42 -9.57 6.41
CA GLN A 51 -5.27 -8.69 7.21
C GLN A 51 -4.67 -7.29 7.31
N GLY A 52 -5.39 -6.32 6.76
CA GLY A 52 -4.98 -4.91 6.75
C GLY A 52 -4.18 -4.51 5.51
N LEU A 53 -4.07 -3.20 5.32
CA LEU A 53 -3.44 -2.61 4.15
C LEU A 53 -1.98 -2.26 4.43
N VAL A 54 -1.08 -2.82 3.64
CA VAL A 54 0.38 -2.63 3.76
C VAL A 54 0.93 -2.58 2.32
N GLN A 55 1.55 -1.51 1.77
CA GLN A 55 2.09 -1.41 0.35
C GLN A 55 3.53 -0.77 -0.05
N ASN A 56 4.71 -1.44 -0.11
CA ASN A 56 6.17 -1.05 0.23
C ASN A 56 6.87 -1.21 1.66
N ALA A 57 6.97 -2.39 2.28
CA ALA A 57 7.60 -2.71 3.58
C ALA A 57 7.80 -4.23 3.70
N THR A 58 8.39 -4.65 4.81
CA THR A 58 9.06 -5.93 4.93
C THR A 58 8.26 -6.89 5.78
N LEU A 59 7.80 -7.98 5.16
CA LEU A 59 7.13 -9.06 5.84
C LEU A 59 8.16 -10.04 6.41
N CYS A 60 8.15 -10.23 7.73
CA CYS A 60 9.06 -11.13 8.44
C CYS A 60 8.29 -12.00 9.43
N SER A 61 8.77 -13.22 9.64
CA SER A 61 8.22 -14.12 10.69
C SER A 61 8.53 -13.65 12.11
N LYS A 62 9.51 -12.75 12.26
CA LYS A 62 9.95 -12.15 13.53
C LYS A 62 10.15 -10.66 13.30
N PRO A 63 9.93 -9.80 14.31
CA PRO A 63 10.20 -8.38 14.20
C PRO A 63 11.69 -8.15 13.89
N VAL A 64 11.97 -7.24 12.97
CA VAL A 64 13.31 -6.82 12.57
C VAL A 64 13.45 -5.32 12.80
N SER A 65 14.64 -4.86 13.17
CA SER A 65 14.93 -3.45 13.42
C SER A 65 15.01 -2.62 12.14
N GLU A 66 15.34 -3.27 11.02
CA GLU A 66 15.49 -2.63 9.71
C GLU A 66 14.78 -3.46 8.64
N GLY A 67 14.01 -2.77 7.80
CA GLY A 67 13.32 -3.36 6.66
C GLY A 67 14.07 -3.10 5.34
N LEU A 68 13.63 -3.79 4.29
CA LEU A 68 14.05 -3.51 2.92
C LEU A 68 13.62 -2.10 2.51
N ASN A 69 14.61 -1.27 2.16
CA ASN A 69 14.37 0.03 1.54
C ASN A 69 14.50 -0.12 0.01
N VAL A 70 13.37 -0.18 -0.68
CA VAL A 70 13.34 -0.34 -2.15
C VAL A 70 13.53 1.00 -2.88
N GLY A 71 13.76 2.11 -2.16
CA GLY A 71 14.06 3.39 -2.76
C GLY A 71 12.95 3.89 -3.69
N SER A 72 11.90 4.48 -3.13
CA SER A 72 10.89 5.17 -3.94
C SER A 72 11.44 6.50 -4.46
N LYS A 73 12.35 6.46 -5.44
CA LYS A 73 12.66 7.65 -6.26
C LYS A 73 11.56 7.86 -7.27
N GLN A 74 10.35 8.15 -6.78
CA GLN A 74 9.30 8.67 -7.63
C GLN A 74 9.57 10.17 -7.81
N GLY A 75 9.52 10.62 -9.06
CA GLY A 75 9.58 12.06 -9.35
C GLY A 75 8.43 12.79 -8.64
N GLU A 76 8.63 14.07 -8.33
CA GLU A 76 7.55 14.86 -7.77
C GLU A 76 6.42 15.03 -8.79
N PRO A 77 5.14 14.87 -8.38
CA PRO A 77 4.02 15.13 -9.28
C PRO A 77 4.07 16.57 -9.80
N LEU A 78 4.02 16.72 -11.13
CA LEU A 78 4.12 18.02 -11.80
C LEU A 78 2.76 18.72 -11.94
N VAL A 79 1.67 17.95 -11.94
CA VAL A 79 0.31 18.45 -12.18
C VAL A 79 -0.51 18.32 -10.91
N ARG A 80 -1.32 19.34 -10.62
CA ARG A 80 -2.27 19.36 -9.50
C ARG A 80 -3.67 19.62 -10.03
N VAL A 81 -4.63 18.86 -9.51
CA VAL A 81 -6.05 19.00 -9.81
C VAL A 81 -6.83 19.09 -8.51
N SER A 82 -7.87 19.92 -8.51
CA SER A 82 -8.84 19.99 -7.42
C SER A 82 -10.04 19.13 -7.77
N VAL A 83 -10.42 18.25 -6.86
CA VAL A 83 -11.57 17.36 -7.02
C VAL A 83 -12.58 17.71 -5.92
N ASN A 84 -13.85 17.84 -6.30
CA ASN A 84 -14.94 18.09 -5.36
C ASN A 84 -16.18 17.28 -5.79
N THR A 85 -17.09 17.06 -4.85
CA THR A 85 -18.40 16.45 -5.11
C THR A 85 -19.50 17.51 -4.96
N ALA A 86 -20.51 17.45 -5.83
CA ALA A 86 -21.71 18.28 -5.70
C ALA A 86 -22.63 17.81 -4.56
N ASN A 87 -22.44 16.57 -4.08
CA ASN A 87 -23.19 15.99 -2.99
C ASN A 87 -22.34 15.92 -1.73
N LEU A 88 -22.63 16.78 -0.75
CA LEU A 88 -21.90 16.88 0.51
C LEU A 88 -21.95 15.58 1.33
N ASP A 89 -23.02 14.80 1.22
CA ASP A 89 -23.16 13.51 1.92
C ASP A 89 -22.16 12.46 1.41
N GLN A 90 -21.57 12.69 0.23
CA GLN A 90 -20.57 11.81 -0.37
C GLN A 90 -19.13 12.25 -0.09
N MET A 91 -18.92 13.34 0.65
CA MET A 91 -17.58 13.89 0.88
C MET A 91 -16.66 12.90 1.60
N ASP A 92 -17.16 12.21 2.62
CA ASP A 92 -16.38 11.21 3.36
C ASP A 92 -16.01 10.02 2.48
N ARG A 93 -16.95 9.56 1.65
CA ARG A 93 -16.70 8.50 0.67
C ARG A 93 -15.66 8.91 -0.36
N LEU A 94 -15.77 10.11 -0.93
CA LEU A 94 -14.78 10.64 -1.88
C LEU A 94 -13.37 10.68 -1.27
N LYS A 95 -13.27 11.10 0.00
CA LYS A 95 -12.02 11.12 0.75
C LYS A 95 -11.44 9.71 0.94
N GLU A 96 -12.26 8.72 1.27
CA GLU A 96 -11.82 7.33 1.39
C GLU A 96 -11.37 6.74 0.06
N ASP A 97 -12.16 6.95 -1.00
CA ASP A 97 -11.85 6.49 -2.35
C ASP A 97 -10.54 7.11 -2.87
N LEU A 98 -10.29 8.40 -2.63
CA LEU A 98 -9.03 9.06 -2.99
C LEU A 98 -7.83 8.51 -2.19
N LYS A 99 -8.00 8.20 -0.90
CA LYS A 99 -6.95 7.54 -0.12
C LYS A 99 -6.63 6.15 -0.67
N MET A 100 -7.66 5.37 -1.02
CA MET A 100 -7.50 4.06 -1.65
C MET A 100 -6.84 4.16 -3.03
N LEU A 101 -7.12 5.23 -3.79
CA LEU A 101 -6.47 5.47 -5.07
C LEU A 101 -4.97 5.76 -4.90
N ALA A 102 -4.59 6.59 -3.93
CA ALA A 102 -3.17 6.85 -3.62
C ALA A 102 -2.42 5.60 -3.15
N VAL A 103 -3.16 4.64 -2.59
CA VAL A 103 -2.65 3.31 -2.32
C VAL A 103 -2.43 2.58 -3.65
N LEU A 104 -3.47 2.41 -4.46
CA LEU A 104 -3.35 1.63 -5.70
C LEU A 104 -2.32 2.20 -6.71
N ASP A 105 -2.13 3.51 -6.72
CA ASP A 105 -1.12 4.20 -7.52
C ASP A 105 -0.21 5.07 -6.62
N PRO A 106 0.99 4.57 -6.28
CA PRO A 106 1.90 5.28 -5.39
C PRO A 106 2.48 6.56 -5.99
N SER A 107 2.33 6.80 -7.30
CA SER A 107 2.77 8.06 -7.93
C SER A 107 1.86 9.25 -7.60
N LEU A 108 0.65 8.99 -7.11
CA LEU A 108 -0.32 10.02 -6.74
C LEU A 108 -0.04 10.58 -5.34
N ARG A 109 -0.26 11.89 -5.19
CA ARG A 109 -0.24 12.56 -3.89
C ARG A 109 -1.61 13.21 -3.65
N VAL A 110 -2.32 12.71 -2.65
CA VAL A 110 -3.63 13.23 -2.25
C VAL A 110 -3.45 14.18 -1.07
N CYS A 111 -3.89 15.44 -1.25
CA CYS A 111 -3.90 16.45 -0.20
C CYS A 111 -5.34 16.89 0.05
N LEU A 112 -5.76 16.88 1.32
CA LEU A 112 -7.05 17.44 1.73
C LEU A 112 -6.87 18.95 1.92
N ILE A 113 -7.59 19.73 1.12
CA ILE A 113 -7.60 21.19 1.23
C ILE A 113 -8.93 21.56 1.91
N LEU A 114 -8.85 22.24 3.05
CA LEU A 114 -10.00 22.91 3.65
C LEU A 114 -10.17 24.24 2.91
N SER A 115 -11.14 24.33 2.01
CA SER A 115 -11.54 25.62 1.45
C SER A 115 -12.27 26.40 2.55
N VAL A 116 -11.64 27.43 3.09
CA VAL A 116 -12.32 28.48 3.87
C VAL A 116 -12.82 29.50 2.85
N GLU A 117 -14.11 29.47 2.54
CA GLU A 117 -14.74 30.60 1.83
C GLU A 117 -14.84 31.77 2.81
N VAL A 118 -14.09 32.84 2.54
CA VAL A 118 -14.31 34.15 3.13
C VAL A 118 -15.27 34.91 2.21
N THR A 119 -16.54 34.95 2.59
CA THR A 119 -17.52 35.88 2.00
C THR A 119 -17.31 37.26 2.63
N TRP A 120 -17.07 38.28 1.78
CA TRP A 120 -17.03 39.69 2.15
C TRP A 120 -18.44 40.27 2.31
#